data_AF-A0A924GIY8-F1
#
_entry.id   AF-A0A924GIY8-F1
#
_cell.length_a   1.000
_cell.length_b   1.000
_cell.length_c   1.000
_cell.angle_alpha   90.00
_cell.angle_beta   90.00
_cell.angle_gamma   90.00
#
_symmetry.space_group_name_H-M   'P 1'
#
loop_
_entity.id
_entity.type
_entity.pdbx_description
1 polymer ?
#
loop_
_entity_poly.entity_id
_entity_poly.type
_entity_poly.pdbx_seq_one_letter_code
_entity_poly.pdbx_strand_id
1 'polypeptide(L)'
;ADASGGYPYAIQVMGHHAWRASSESDTIEDSHAVNSVAAAEEDLAAGLYESRWQDASPKEREYLLALAQLAVDHHDVAAVEVARSLGKTTKAVSYLRDRLTQKGTIFSESGALRLAVPGMADWILRSNQLESDAEPGLRRGTNLRLVDPEAGSDEDQ
;
A
#
# COMPACT_ATOMS: atom_id res chain seq x y z
N ALA A 1 -5.79 -20.05 -7.54
CA ALA A 1 -4.63 -19.51 -6.80
C ALA A 1 -4.53 -18.00 -6.97
N ASP A 2 -4.96 -17.50 -8.12
CA ASP A 2 -4.89 -16.10 -8.54
C ASP A 2 -5.48 -15.13 -7.52
N ALA A 3 -6.72 -15.34 -7.07
CA ALA A 3 -7.34 -14.47 -6.06
C ALA A 3 -6.63 -14.52 -4.70
N SER A 4 -6.21 -15.70 -4.25
CA SER A 4 -5.58 -15.85 -2.93
C SER A 4 -4.10 -15.46 -2.90
N GLY A 5 -3.45 -15.23 -4.04
CA GLY A 5 -2.02 -14.96 -4.13
C GLY A 5 -1.13 -16.02 -3.47
N GLY A 6 -1.66 -17.23 -3.25
CA GLY A 6 -0.98 -18.30 -2.48
C GLY A 6 -0.96 -18.10 -0.96
N TYR A 7 -1.65 -17.10 -0.40
CA TYR A 7 -1.69 -16.83 1.03
C TYR A 7 -2.71 -17.74 1.74
N PRO A 8 -2.29 -18.63 2.68
CA PRO A 8 -3.19 -19.64 3.26
C PRO A 8 -4.43 -19.06 3.94
N TYR A 9 -4.27 -17.93 4.64
CA TYR A 9 -5.41 -17.29 5.31
C TYR A 9 -6.42 -16.70 4.31
N ALA A 10 -5.96 -16.17 3.17
CA ALA A 10 -6.88 -15.71 2.12
C ALA A 10 -7.69 -16.88 1.53
N ILE A 11 -7.07 -18.05 1.36
CA ILE A 11 -7.78 -19.27 0.93
C ILE A 11 -8.88 -19.64 1.94
N GLN A 12 -8.60 -19.52 3.25
CA GLN A 12 -9.58 -19.83 4.29
C GLN A 12 -10.78 -18.87 4.26
N VAL A 13 -10.54 -17.57 4.16
CA VAL A 13 -11.60 -16.55 4.08
C VAL A 13 -12.43 -16.76 2.80
N MET A 14 -11.79 -16.94 1.65
CA MET A 14 -12.49 -17.22 0.39
C MET A 14 -13.33 -18.51 0.48
N GLY A 15 -12.79 -19.57 1.07
CA GLY A 15 -13.53 -20.81 1.31
C GLY A 15 -14.75 -20.61 2.21
N HIS A 16 -14.62 -19.77 3.25
CA HIS A 16 -15.73 -19.41 4.12
C HIS A 16 -16.85 -18.71 3.35
N HIS A 17 -16.54 -17.70 2.54
CA HIS A 17 -17.55 -16.97 1.77
C HIS A 17 -18.15 -17.84 0.65
N ALA A 18 -17.36 -18.68 -0.02
CA ALA A 18 -17.85 -19.62 -1.03
C ALA A 18 -18.84 -20.63 -0.42
N TRP A 19 -18.51 -21.19 0.75
CA TRP A 19 -19.40 -22.06 1.50
C TRP A 19 -20.72 -21.36 1.84
N ARG A 20 -20.66 -20.13 2.35
CA ARG A 20 -21.87 -19.35 2.67
C ARG A 20 -22.71 -19.02 1.44
N ALA A 21 -22.08 -18.71 0.31
CA ALA A 21 -22.78 -18.40 -0.93
C ALA A 21 -23.54 -19.63 -1.49
N SER A 22 -23.11 -20.85 -1.15
CA SER A 22 -23.76 -22.09 -1.57
C SER A 22 -24.94 -22.54 -0.68
N SER A 23 -25.41 -21.71 0.26
CA SER A 23 -26.37 -22.15 1.28
C SER A 23 -27.69 -22.73 0.75
N GLU A 24 -28.11 -22.30 -0.45
CA GLU A 24 -29.32 -22.76 -1.12
C GLU A 24 -29.05 -23.86 -2.18
N SER A 25 -27.82 -24.37 -2.24
CA SER A 25 -27.37 -25.36 -3.23
C SER A 25 -26.94 -26.65 -2.57
N ASP A 26 -27.22 -27.78 -3.21
CA ASP A 26 -26.78 -29.10 -2.74
C ASP A 26 -25.28 -29.35 -2.97
N THR A 27 -24.60 -28.49 -3.75
CA THR A 27 -23.18 -28.63 -4.10
C THR A 27 -22.52 -27.26 -4.26
N ILE A 28 -21.26 -27.15 -3.85
CA ILE A 28 -20.44 -25.96 -4.09
C ILE A 28 -19.92 -25.99 -5.53
N GLU A 29 -20.52 -25.16 -6.37
CA GLU A 29 -20.06 -24.88 -7.73
C GLU A 29 -18.98 -23.79 -7.80
N ASP A 30 -18.28 -23.74 -8.93
CA ASP A 30 -17.27 -22.71 -9.25
C ASP A 30 -17.83 -21.28 -9.17
N SER A 31 -19.10 -21.10 -9.55
CA SER A 31 -19.81 -19.83 -9.49
C SER A 31 -19.85 -19.26 -8.05
N HIS A 32 -20.00 -20.11 -7.03
CA HIS A 32 -19.97 -19.67 -5.63
C HIS A 32 -18.58 -19.19 -5.23
N ALA A 33 -17.52 -19.86 -5.69
CA ALA A 33 -16.16 -19.43 -5.43
C ALA A 33 -15.88 -18.07 -6.09
N VAL A 34 -16.21 -17.90 -7.37
CA VAL A 34 -16.02 -16.66 -8.12
C VAL A 34 -16.80 -15.50 -7.50
N ASN A 35 -18.09 -15.70 -7.20
CA ASN A 35 -18.96 -14.66 -6.65
C ASN A 35 -18.59 -14.27 -5.21
N SER A 36 -17.90 -15.15 -4.49
CA SER A 36 -17.49 -14.92 -3.10
C SER A 36 -16.23 -14.06 -2.94
N VAL A 37 -15.45 -13.87 -4.00
CA VAL A 37 -14.15 -13.19 -3.95
C VAL A 37 -14.28 -11.78 -3.40
N ALA A 38 -15.23 -10.98 -3.89
CA ALA A 38 -15.41 -9.60 -3.45
C ALA A 38 -15.72 -9.50 -1.94
N ALA A 39 -16.61 -10.36 -1.44
CA ALA A 39 -16.94 -10.38 -0.02
C ALA A 39 -15.76 -10.84 0.85
N ALA A 40 -14.96 -11.80 0.36
CA ALA A 40 -13.74 -12.23 1.03
C ALA A 40 -12.67 -11.13 1.05
N GLU A 41 -12.52 -10.37 -0.03
CA GLU A 41 -11.62 -9.21 -0.08
C GLU A 41 -12.06 -8.10 0.87
N GLU A 42 -13.36 -7.85 1.01
CA GLU A 42 -13.91 -6.90 1.99
C GLU A 42 -13.61 -7.34 3.44
N ASP A 43 -13.78 -8.63 3.76
CA ASP A 43 -13.49 -9.16 5.10
C ASP A 43 -11.99 -9.09 5.42
N LEU A 44 -11.14 -9.44 4.44
CA LEU A 44 -9.69 -9.24 4.55
C LEU A 44 -9.32 -7.77 4.73
N ALA A 45 -10.02 -6.85 4.07
CA ALA A 45 -9.80 -5.41 4.19
C ALA A 45 -10.20 -4.86 5.56
N ALA A 46 -11.37 -5.24 6.06
CA ALA A 46 -11.91 -4.76 7.32
C ALA A 46 -11.04 -5.16 8.53
N GLY A 47 -10.42 -6.33 8.49
CA GLY A 47 -9.55 -6.81 9.56
C GLY A 47 -8.07 -6.66 9.25
N LEU A 48 -7.58 -7.44 8.27
CA LEU A 48 -6.17 -7.72 8.09
C LEU A 48 -5.41 -6.57 7.42
N TYR A 49 -5.98 -5.94 6.39
CA TYR A 49 -5.26 -4.86 5.67
C TYR A 49 -5.12 -3.62 6.54
N GLU A 50 -6.22 -3.19 7.18
CA GLU A 50 -6.24 -2.04 8.07
C GLU A 50 -5.26 -2.22 9.23
N SER A 51 -5.26 -3.39 9.89
CA SER A 51 -4.30 -3.66 10.98
C SER A 51 -2.84 -3.57 10.50
N ARG A 52 -2.51 -4.14 9.33
CA ARG A 52 -1.14 -4.06 8.79
C ARG A 52 -0.73 -2.65 8.39
N TRP A 53 -1.69 -1.85 7.91
CA TRP A 53 -1.46 -0.44 7.59
C TRP A 53 -1.25 0.39 8.85
N GLN A 54 -2.04 0.16 9.89
CA GLN A 54 -1.91 0.86 11.17
C GLN A 54 -0.59 0.53 11.88
N ASP A 55 -0.14 -0.72 11.81
CA ASP A 55 1.15 -1.15 12.34
C ASP A 55 2.37 -0.58 11.57
N ALA A 56 2.18 -0.06 10.36
CA ALA A 56 3.23 0.57 9.56
C ALA A 56 3.47 2.02 10.00
N SER A 57 4.73 2.37 10.26
CA SER A 57 5.15 3.75 10.50
C SER A 57 4.95 4.63 9.25
N PRO A 58 4.93 5.97 9.37
CA PRO A 58 4.72 6.86 8.21
C PRO A 58 5.68 6.58 7.03
N LYS A 59 6.97 6.35 7.31
CA LYS A 59 7.96 6.01 6.27
C LYS A 59 7.75 4.62 5.68
N GLU A 60 7.23 3.68 6.47
CA GLU A 60 6.87 2.34 5.96
C GLU A 60 5.63 2.42 5.07
N ARG A 61 4.65 3.28 5.40
CA ARG A 61 3.48 3.56 4.55
C ARG A 61 3.87 4.19 3.22
N GLU A 62 4.80 5.15 3.21
CA GLU A 62 5.38 5.70 1.97
C GLU A 62 6.00 4.59 1.10
N TYR A 63 6.73 3.66 1.72
CA TYR A 63 7.33 2.51 1.02
C TYR A 63 6.27 1.55 0.47
N LEU A 64 5.24 1.24 1.26
CA LEU A 64 4.14 0.37 0.85
C LEU A 64 3.31 0.99 -0.27
N LEU A 65 3.07 2.31 -0.24
CA LEU A 65 2.39 3.03 -1.31
C LEU A 65 3.21 3.00 -2.61
N ALA A 66 4.52 3.25 -2.53
CA ALA A 66 5.41 3.15 -3.69
C ALA A 66 5.44 1.73 -4.28
N LEU A 67 5.46 0.70 -3.43
CA LEU A 67 5.38 -0.69 -3.87
C LEU A 67 4.02 -0.99 -4.51
N ALA A 68 2.92 -0.56 -3.90
CA ALA A 68 1.56 -0.79 -4.41
C ALA A 68 1.35 -0.16 -5.79
N GLN A 69 1.86 1.06 -6.01
CA GLN A 69 1.79 1.73 -7.31
C GLN A 69 2.53 0.96 -8.41
N LEU A 70 3.72 0.44 -8.09
CA LEU A 70 4.51 -0.36 -9.04
C LEU A 70 3.90 -1.76 -9.26
N ALA A 71 3.20 -2.29 -8.26
CA ALA A 71 2.62 -3.62 -8.31
C ALA A 71 1.37 -3.73 -9.21
N VAL A 72 0.79 -2.59 -9.65
CA VAL A 72 -0.35 -2.55 -10.57
C VAL A 72 -0.01 -3.20 -11.91
N ASP A 73 1.19 -2.91 -12.42
CA ASP A 73 1.64 -3.43 -13.72
C ASP A 73 2.25 -4.83 -13.60
N HIS A 74 2.93 -5.10 -12.48
CA HIS A 74 3.70 -6.32 -12.26
C HIS A 74 3.60 -6.79 -10.81
N HIS A 75 3.14 -8.03 -10.58
CA HIS A 75 3.08 -8.60 -9.23
C HIS A 75 4.45 -8.68 -8.54
N ASP A 76 5.53 -8.75 -9.32
CA ASP A 76 6.92 -8.74 -8.87
C ASP A 76 7.58 -7.39 -9.12
N VAL A 77 7.93 -6.68 -8.05
CA VAL A 77 8.57 -5.37 -8.14
C VAL A 77 10.01 -5.44 -7.66
N ALA A 78 10.97 -4.96 -8.45
CA ALA A 78 12.35 -4.97 -7.98
C ALA A 78 12.57 -3.92 -6.89
N ALA A 79 13.34 -4.27 -5.84
CA ALA A 79 13.62 -3.33 -4.74
C ALA A 79 14.28 -2.01 -5.20
N VAL A 80 15.00 -2.03 -6.32
CA VAL A 80 15.61 -0.85 -6.95
C VAL A 80 14.57 0.11 -7.52
N GLU A 81 13.44 -0.41 -8.00
CA GLU A 81 12.35 0.39 -8.58
C GLU A 81 11.60 1.13 -7.48
N VAL A 82 11.32 0.47 -6.37
CA VAL A 82 10.72 1.11 -5.18
C VAL A 82 11.64 2.21 -4.64
N ALA A 83 12.95 1.94 -4.53
CA ALA A 83 13.89 2.97 -4.09
C ALA A 83 13.93 4.16 -5.05
N ARG A 84 13.90 3.89 -6.37
CA ARG A 84 13.90 4.91 -7.42
C ARG A 84 12.64 5.77 -7.37
N SER A 85 11.45 5.18 -7.19
CA SER A 85 10.19 5.94 -7.10
C SER A 85 10.16 6.84 -5.86
N LEU A 86 10.83 6.45 -4.77
CA LEU A 86 11.02 7.27 -3.58
C LEU A 86 12.15 8.32 -3.71
N GLY A 87 12.88 8.35 -4.82
CA GLY A 87 14.05 9.23 -5.00
C GLY A 87 15.19 8.90 -4.03
N LYS A 88 15.34 7.63 -3.64
CA LYS A 88 16.36 7.14 -2.69
C LYS A 88 17.22 6.05 -3.30
N THR A 89 18.34 5.73 -2.63
CA THR A 89 19.12 4.54 -2.96
C THR A 89 18.53 3.31 -2.27
N THR A 90 18.73 2.12 -2.84
CA THR A 90 18.32 0.85 -2.22
C THR A 90 18.86 0.68 -0.80
N LYS A 91 20.11 1.09 -0.57
CA LYS A 91 20.75 1.09 0.76
C LYS A 91 20.05 2.04 1.75
N ALA A 92 19.57 3.20 1.31
CA ALA A 92 18.91 4.16 2.19
C ALA A 92 17.54 3.68 2.69
N VAL A 93 16.86 2.82 1.92
CA VAL A 93 15.52 2.30 2.26
C VAL A 93 15.52 0.82 2.66
N SER A 94 16.68 0.16 2.69
CA SER A 94 16.77 -1.28 2.99
C SER A 94 16.19 -1.61 4.37
N TYR A 95 16.40 -0.74 5.36
CA TYR A 95 15.86 -0.94 6.70
C TYR A 95 14.31 -0.94 6.73
N LEU A 96 13.65 -0.18 5.86
CA LEU A 96 12.18 -0.17 5.77
C LEU A 96 11.69 -1.50 5.20
N ARG A 97 12.32 -1.96 4.10
CA ARG A 97 12.04 -3.26 3.49
C ARG A 97 12.23 -4.39 4.50
N ASP A 98 13.33 -4.38 5.23
CA ASP A 98 13.66 -5.45 6.17
C ASP A 98 12.64 -5.48 7.34
N ARG A 99 12.23 -4.31 7.86
CA ARG A 99 11.18 -4.22 8.89
C ARG A 99 9.81 -4.67 8.38
N LEU A 100 9.43 -4.27 7.17
CA LEU A 100 8.17 -4.70 6.55
C LEU A 100 8.16 -6.22 6.26
N THR A 101 9.30 -6.78 5.89
CA THR A 101 9.48 -8.23 5.73
C THR A 101 9.33 -8.94 7.07
N GLN A 102 9.94 -8.41 8.13
CA GLN A 102 9.84 -8.96 9.48
C GLN A 102 8.41 -8.90 10.05
N LYS A 103 7.66 -7.84 9.73
CA LYS A 103 6.21 -7.73 10.01
C LYS A 103 5.36 -8.66 9.13
N GLY A 104 5.97 -9.29 8.12
CA GLY A 104 5.29 -10.13 7.14
C GLY A 104 4.29 -9.37 6.28
N THR A 105 4.45 -8.04 6.13
CA THR A 105 3.57 -7.19 5.29
C THR A 105 4.02 -7.23 3.83
N ILE A 106 5.31 -7.48 3.59
CA ILE A 106 5.85 -7.79 2.27
C ILE A 106 6.61 -9.11 2.30
N PHE A 107 6.70 -9.77 1.15
CA PHE A 107 7.65 -10.84 0.88
C PHE A 107 8.73 -10.34 -0.06
N SER A 108 9.95 -10.83 0.16
CA SER A 108 11.11 -10.56 -0.70
C SER A 108 11.74 -11.89 -1.09
N GLU A 109 11.71 -12.22 -2.37
CA GLU A 109 12.30 -13.45 -2.91
C GLU A 109 13.14 -13.10 -4.14
N SER A 110 14.39 -13.54 -4.17
CA SER A 110 15.32 -13.31 -5.31
C SER A 110 15.46 -11.84 -5.76
N GLY A 111 15.19 -10.87 -4.86
CA GLY A 111 15.25 -9.43 -5.12
C GLY A 111 13.95 -8.80 -5.62
N ALA A 112 12.92 -9.61 -5.90
CA ALA A 112 11.56 -9.17 -6.17
C ALA A 112 10.76 -9.02 -4.87
N LEU A 113 9.90 -8.01 -4.82
CA LEU A 113 9.06 -7.66 -3.69
C LEU A 113 7.59 -7.83 -4.06
N ARG A 114 6.82 -8.36 -3.12
CA ARG A 114 5.37 -8.49 -3.20
C ARG A 114 4.72 -8.06 -1.90
N LEU A 115 3.51 -7.49 -1.95
CA LEU A 115 2.67 -7.41 -0.75
C LEU A 115 2.28 -8.83 -0.33
N ALA A 116 2.30 -9.08 0.97
CA ALA A 116 2.08 -10.43 1.50
C ALA A 116 0.64 -10.90 1.35
N VAL A 117 -0.31 -9.95 1.35
CA VAL A 117 -1.72 -10.25 1.31
C VAL A 117 -2.30 -9.81 -0.04
N PRO A 118 -3.00 -10.70 -0.77
CA PRO A 118 -3.65 -10.35 -2.03
C PRO A 118 -4.65 -9.21 -1.80
N GLY A 119 -4.87 -8.37 -2.82
CA GLY A 119 -5.80 -7.23 -2.76
C GLY A 119 -5.32 -6.02 -1.93
N MET A 120 -4.24 -6.16 -1.14
CA MET A 120 -3.75 -5.07 -0.29
C MET A 120 -3.19 -3.90 -1.12
N ALA A 121 -2.64 -4.14 -2.32
CA ALA A 121 -2.17 -3.07 -3.20
C ALA A 121 -3.31 -2.12 -3.56
N ASP A 122 -4.40 -2.68 -4.10
CA ASP A 122 -5.58 -1.93 -4.51
C ASP A 122 -6.22 -1.21 -3.33
N TRP A 123 -6.26 -1.88 -2.17
CA TRP A 123 -6.74 -1.26 -0.95
C TRP A 123 -5.90 -0.04 -0.54
N ILE A 124 -4.56 -0.13 -0.53
CA ILE A 124 -3.67 1.00 -0.22
C ILE A 124 -3.92 2.17 -1.17
N LEU A 125 -4.01 1.90 -2.47
CA LEU A 125 -4.21 2.93 -3.49
C LEU A 125 -5.56 3.64 -3.33
N ARG A 126 -6.64 2.88 -3.08
CA ARG A 126 -7.97 3.43 -2.82
C ARG A 126 -8.01 4.26 -1.54
N SER A 127 -7.46 3.74 -0.44
CA SER A 127 -7.42 4.44 0.85
C SER A 127 -6.65 5.76 0.76
N ASN A 128 -5.49 5.77 0.08
CA ASN A 128 -4.71 6.99 -0.11
C ASN A 128 -5.43 8.03 -0.99
N GLN A 129 -6.21 7.60 -1.98
CA GLN A 129 -7.03 8.50 -2.79
C GLN A 129 -8.14 9.15 -1.97
N LEU A 130 -8.85 8.37 -1.15
CA LEU A 130 -9.90 8.87 -0.27
C LEU A 130 -9.37 9.89 0.75
N GLU A 131 -8.20 9.64 1.34
CA GLU A 131 -7.53 10.61 2.23
C GLU A 131 -7.15 11.90 1.47
N SER A 132 -6.67 11.78 0.22
CA SER A 132 -6.29 12.93 -0.60
C SER A 132 -7.49 13.79 -1.03
N ASP A 133 -8.62 13.16 -1.35
CA ASP A 133 -9.85 13.84 -1.76
C ASP A 133 -10.59 14.46 -0.58
N ALA A 134 -10.41 13.91 0.63
CA ALA A 134 -10.95 14.46 1.88
C ALA A 134 -10.19 15.72 2.37
N GLU A 135 -8.99 16.01 1.85
CA GLU A 135 -8.15 17.16 2.23
C GLU A 135 -7.88 18.12 1.04
N PRO A 136 -8.87 18.90 0.53
CA PRO A 136 -8.69 19.74 -0.66
C PRO A 136 -7.80 21.00 -0.47
N GLY A 137 -7.21 21.21 0.70
CA GLY A 137 -6.77 22.54 1.15
C GLY A 137 -5.30 22.92 0.99
N LEU A 138 -4.36 21.98 0.75
CA LEU A 138 -2.93 22.28 0.89
C LEU A 138 -2.07 21.83 -0.30
N ARG A 139 -2.38 22.34 -1.48
CA ARG A 139 -1.47 22.27 -2.64
C ARG A 139 -1.27 23.67 -3.25
N ARG A 140 -0.32 24.44 -2.72
CA ARG A 140 0.46 25.41 -3.50
C ARG A 140 1.85 25.57 -2.87
N GLY A 141 2.86 25.08 -3.57
CA GLY A 141 4.25 25.23 -3.17
C GLY A 141 4.84 26.59 -3.59
N THR A 142 5.90 26.96 -2.88
CA THR A 142 7.17 27.57 -3.37
C THR A 142 7.52 28.90 -2.68
N ASN A 143 8.63 28.86 -1.94
CA ASN A 143 9.34 29.98 -1.32
C ASN A 143 9.53 31.18 -2.27
N LEU A 144 9.32 32.39 -1.76
CA LEU A 144 10.16 33.53 -2.12
C LEU A 144 10.47 34.35 -0.87
N ARG A 145 11.76 34.38 -0.52
CA ARG A 145 12.37 35.28 0.46
C ARG A 145 11.94 36.71 0.17
N LEU A 146 11.34 37.37 1.15
CA LEU A 146 11.43 38.83 1.26
C LEU A 146 12.67 39.12 2.11
N VAL A 147 13.65 39.71 1.45
CA VAL A 147 14.86 40.30 2.03
C VAL A 147 14.42 41.52 2.84
N ASP A 148 14.80 41.58 4.11
CA ASP A 148 14.72 42.81 4.91
C ASP A 148 15.70 43.84 4.33
N PRO A 149 15.28 45.08 4.02
CA PRO A 149 16.22 46.17 3.83
C PRO A 149 16.43 46.87 5.17
N GLU A 150 17.62 46.70 5.75
CA GLU A 150 18.18 47.67 6.68
C GLU A 150 18.30 49.03 5.96
N ALA A 151 17.57 50.03 6.46
CA ALA A 151 17.80 51.42 6.13
C ALA A 151 18.41 52.12 7.35
N GLY A 152 19.72 51.99 7.48
CA GLY A 152 20.56 52.83 8.32
C GLY A 152 21.67 53.41 7.46
N SER A 153 21.58 54.68 7.12
CA SER A 153 22.73 55.50 6.74
C SER A 153 22.39 56.95 7.00
N ASP A 154 22.95 57.44 8.10
CA ASP A 154 23.19 58.84 8.37
C ASP A 154 24.03 59.50 7.26
N GLU A 155 23.92 60.83 7.29
CA GLU A 155 24.58 61.88 6.53
C GLU A 155 26.08 61.69 6.28
N ASP A 156 26.56 62.26 5.16
CA ASP A 156 27.70 63.16 5.20
C ASP A 156 27.60 64.20 4.07
N GLN A 157 27.47 65.45 4.50
CA GLN A 157 27.90 66.67 3.80
C GLN A 157 29.34 66.98 4.24
#